data_AF-A0A3A6TTX6-F1
#
_entry.id   AF-A0A3A6TTX6-F1
#
_cell.length_a   1.000
_cell.length_b   1.000
_cell.length_c   1.000
_cell.angle_alpha   90.00
_cell.angle_beta   90.00
_cell.angle_gamma   90.00
#
_symmetry.space_group_name_H-M   'P 1'
#
loop_
_entity.id
_entity.type
_entity.pdbx_description
1 polymer ?
#
loop_
_entity_poly.entity_id
_entity_poly.type
_entity_poly.pdbx_seq_one_letter_code
_entity_poly.pdbx_strand_id
1 'polypeptide(L)'
;MMKDLKKAMAMDLEKIKHLDLGIIPAGTYYKNLFLGWLLLFFLIFLIQSAACFFAMIIKAWDYAPNFYQYKSIKSMDEFHYSQERKTRGMLRESFPNASEEKLKQLFNEEETQWKEGELTQRKELLRDHKNQVIYMWLSILFTSLCISLYGVRLIKNYIIFKYQITPKLETGHYLIKKIHLSAILCFAVFGALAFVIFPILPQGATFFSIMPCFFGAIIVTSIAINMEASRIGMSVLSKALSNFFHKEKEGV
;
A
#
# COMPACT_ATOMS: atom_id res chain seq x y z
N MET A 1 26.24 26.44 -20.67
CA MET A 1 25.33 25.39 -20.14
C MET A 1 24.22 24.99 -21.11
N MET A 2 23.32 25.87 -21.55
CA MET A 2 22.19 25.49 -22.44
C MET A 2 22.62 25.20 -23.89
N LYS A 3 23.61 25.95 -24.40
CA LYS A 3 24.24 25.70 -25.71
C LYS A 3 24.99 24.36 -25.74
N ASP A 4 25.65 24.01 -24.63
CA ASP A 4 26.38 22.74 -24.48
C ASP A 4 25.43 21.54 -24.41
N LEU A 5 24.30 21.69 -23.69
CA LEU A 5 23.27 20.65 -23.61
C LEU A 5 22.63 20.39 -24.97
N LYS A 6 22.30 21.43 -25.74
CA LYS A 6 21.73 21.29 -27.09
C LYS A 6 22.70 20.59 -28.04
N LYS A 7 23.99 20.90 -27.95
CA LYS A 7 25.06 20.23 -28.73
C LYS A 7 25.20 18.76 -28.32
N ALA A 8 25.22 18.47 -27.02
CA ALA A 8 25.28 17.11 -26.49
C ALA A 8 24.07 16.26 -26.93
N MET A 9 22.87 16.82 -26.90
CA MET A 9 21.66 16.14 -27.38
C MET A 9 21.69 15.84 -28.88
N ALA A 10 22.23 16.74 -29.69
CA ALA A 10 22.37 16.52 -31.13
C ALA A 10 23.36 15.38 -31.44
N MET A 11 24.50 15.35 -30.72
CA MET A 11 25.48 14.26 -30.82
C MET A 11 24.89 12.93 -30.34
N ASP A 12 24.12 12.94 -29.25
CA ASP A 12 23.45 11.74 -28.75
C ASP A 12 22.38 11.22 -29.72
N LEU A 13 21.62 12.09 -30.39
CA LEU A 13 20.67 11.72 -31.45
C LEU A 13 21.34 11.02 -32.63
N GLU A 14 22.56 11.43 -32.99
CA GLU A 14 23.35 10.80 -34.05
C GLU A 14 23.92 9.45 -33.59
N LYS A 15 24.47 9.38 -32.37
CA LYS A 15 24.98 8.13 -31.78
C LYS A 15 23.88 7.07 -31.61
N ILE A 16 22.65 7.47 -31.27
CA ILE A 16 21.52 6.53 -31.14
C ILE A 16 21.19 5.82 -32.46
N LYS A 17 21.46 6.43 -33.63
CA LYS A 17 21.21 5.79 -34.94
C LYS A 17 22.15 4.62 -35.22
N HIS A 18 23.31 4.60 -34.58
CA HIS A 18 24.37 3.60 -34.79
C HIS A 18 24.69 2.83 -33.50
N LEU A 19 23.72 2.75 -32.57
CA LEU A 19 23.93 2.16 -31.26
C LEU A 19 24.05 0.63 -31.37
N ASP A 20 25.27 0.11 -31.30
CA ASP A 20 25.50 -1.33 -31.16
C ASP A 20 25.29 -1.76 -29.70
N LEU A 21 24.49 -2.79 -29.40
CA LEU A 21 24.19 -3.22 -28.04
C LEU A 21 24.98 -4.49 -27.67
N GLY A 22 25.97 -4.34 -26.78
CA GLY A 22 26.75 -5.49 -26.28
C GLY A 22 25.99 -6.33 -25.25
N ILE A 23 26.33 -7.61 -25.09
CA ILE A 23 25.66 -8.51 -24.14
C ILE A 23 26.06 -8.19 -22.69
N ILE A 24 25.06 -7.99 -21.82
CA ILE A 24 25.32 -7.83 -20.38
C ILE A 24 25.61 -9.21 -19.78
N PRO A 25 26.70 -9.38 -18.98
CA PRO A 25 26.99 -10.65 -18.32
C PRO A 25 25.79 -11.12 -17.47
N ALA A 26 25.38 -12.38 -17.67
CA ALA A 26 24.16 -12.93 -17.07
C ALA A 26 24.15 -12.78 -15.53
N GLY A 27 25.27 -13.09 -14.87
CA GLY A 27 25.40 -12.96 -13.41
C GLY A 27 25.11 -11.54 -12.92
N THR A 28 25.66 -10.52 -13.59
CA THR A 28 25.43 -9.11 -13.24
C THR A 28 23.99 -8.69 -13.53
N TYR A 29 23.42 -9.13 -14.66
CA TYR A 29 22.06 -8.81 -15.05
C TYR A 29 21.02 -9.36 -14.07
N TYR A 30 21.02 -10.67 -13.82
CA TYR A 30 20.02 -11.31 -12.96
C TYR A 30 20.17 -10.89 -11.49
N LYS A 31 21.40 -10.70 -11.01
CA LYS A 31 21.64 -10.19 -9.66
C LYS A 31 21.04 -8.79 -9.46
N ASN A 32 21.29 -7.87 -10.39
CA ASN A 32 20.75 -6.52 -10.31
C ASN A 32 19.23 -6.48 -10.50
N LEU A 33 18.69 -7.36 -11.36
CA LEU A 33 17.25 -7.48 -11.56
C LEU A 33 16.55 -7.95 -10.28
N PHE A 34 17.07 -9.00 -9.66
CA PHE A 34 16.54 -9.53 -8.40
C PHE A 34 16.66 -8.51 -7.26
N LEU A 35 17.83 -7.88 -7.11
CA LEU A 35 18.04 -6.86 -6.07
C LEU A 35 17.13 -5.65 -6.28
N GLY A 36 16.97 -5.19 -7.53
CA GLY A 36 16.07 -4.09 -7.88
C GLY A 36 14.61 -4.43 -7.58
N TRP A 37 14.18 -5.65 -7.89
CA TRP A 37 12.82 -6.11 -7.58
C TRP A 37 12.59 -6.19 -6.07
N LEU A 38 13.55 -6.74 -5.32
CA LEU A 38 13.48 -6.86 -3.87
C LEU A 38 13.42 -5.47 -3.20
N LEU A 39 14.25 -4.52 -3.65
CA LEU A 39 14.20 -3.13 -3.17
C LEU A 39 12.86 -2.46 -3.48
N LEU A 40 12.32 -2.68 -4.68
CA LEU A 40 11.02 -2.16 -5.07
C LEU A 40 9.89 -2.73 -4.20
N PHE A 41 9.90 -4.04 -3.98
CA PHE A 41 8.96 -4.72 -3.10
C PHE A 41 8.99 -4.14 -1.69
N PHE A 42 10.17 -4.08 -1.07
CA PHE A 42 10.30 -3.54 0.29
C PHE A 42 9.91 -2.06 0.36
N LEU A 43 10.25 -1.25 -0.64
CA LEU A 43 9.88 0.16 -0.66
C LEU A 43 8.36 0.34 -0.67
N ILE A 44 7.65 -0.38 -1.56
CA ILE A 44 6.18 -0.32 -1.63
C ILE A 44 5.57 -0.86 -0.32
N PHE A 45 6.07 -1.98 0.17
CA PHE A 45 5.59 -2.61 1.41
C PHE A 45 5.76 -1.68 2.61
N LEU A 46 6.91 -1.02 2.74
CA LEU A 46 7.20 -0.11 3.84
C LEU A 46 6.34 1.15 3.79
N ILE A 47 6.11 1.73 2.60
CA ILE A 47 5.23 2.89 2.44
C ILE A 47 3.80 2.55 2.88
N GLN A 48 3.26 1.42 2.41
CA GLN A 48 1.92 0.97 2.79
C GLN A 48 1.83 0.67 4.29
N SER A 49 2.81 -0.04 4.83
CA SER A 49 2.88 -0.35 6.26
C SER A 49 2.93 0.93 7.09
N ALA A 50 3.76 1.90 6.71
CA ALA A 50 3.86 3.19 7.39
C ALA A 50 2.54 3.98 7.34
N ALA A 51 1.83 3.97 6.20
CA ALA A 51 0.51 4.60 6.09
C ALA A 51 -0.54 3.92 7.00
N CYS A 52 -0.54 2.58 7.10
CA CYS A 52 -1.39 1.84 8.04
C CYS A 52 -1.04 2.16 9.50
N PHE A 53 0.25 2.20 9.85
CA PHE A 53 0.69 2.61 11.19
C PHE A 53 0.25 4.03 11.51
N PHE A 54 0.38 4.94 10.55
CA PHE A 54 -0.11 6.31 10.71
C PHE A 54 -1.61 6.35 10.96
N ALA A 55 -2.43 5.63 10.17
CA ALA A 55 -3.88 5.53 10.35
C ALA A 55 -4.25 4.98 11.75
N MET A 56 -3.50 4.00 12.26
CA MET A 56 -3.66 3.48 13.62
C MET A 56 -3.33 4.52 14.70
N ILE A 57 -2.23 5.28 14.52
CA ILE A 57 -1.80 6.32 15.47
C ILE A 57 -2.86 7.42 15.61
N ILE A 58 -3.41 7.88 14.48
CA ILE A 58 -4.44 8.94 14.48
C ILE A 58 -5.85 8.42 14.81
N LYS A 59 -5.99 7.13 15.11
CA LYS A 59 -7.27 6.46 15.41
C LYS A 59 -8.32 6.66 14.31
N ALA A 60 -7.88 6.72 13.05
CA ALA A 60 -8.78 6.90 11.91
C ALA A 60 -9.70 5.69 11.67
N TRP A 61 -9.29 4.52 12.13
CA TRP A 61 -10.13 3.34 12.13
C TRP A 61 -10.80 3.17 13.49
N ASP A 62 -12.12 2.97 13.45
CA ASP A 62 -13.00 2.80 14.63
C ASP A 62 -12.62 1.62 15.54
N TYR A 63 -11.65 0.80 15.15
CA TYR A 63 -11.21 -0.38 15.90
C TYR A 63 -9.78 -0.28 16.45
N ALA A 64 -9.21 0.93 16.56
CA ALA A 64 -8.06 1.14 17.43
C ALA A 64 -8.44 0.68 18.86
N PRO A 65 -7.62 -0.14 19.56
CA PRO A 65 -8.01 -0.84 20.80
C PRO A 65 -8.40 0.03 22.02
N ASN A 66 -8.54 1.35 21.86
CA ASN A 66 -8.55 2.31 22.97
C ASN A 66 -9.85 3.11 23.17
N PHE A 67 -10.92 2.92 22.39
CA PHE A 67 -12.17 3.68 22.65
C PHE A 67 -13.48 2.92 22.41
N TYR A 68 -13.63 2.22 21.29
CA TYR A 68 -14.88 1.49 21.00
C TYR A 68 -14.99 0.17 21.74
N GLN A 69 -13.89 -0.59 21.91
CA GLN A 69 -13.89 -1.74 22.83
C GLN A 69 -14.14 -1.29 24.27
N TYR A 70 -13.53 -0.19 24.72
CA TYR A 70 -13.81 0.36 26.05
C TYR A 70 -15.28 0.81 26.19
N LYS A 71 -15.85 1.50 25.20
CA LYS A 71 -17.26 1.92 25.23
C LYS A 71 -18.23 0.76 25.07
N SER A 72 -17.94 -0.23 24.22
CA SER A 72 -18.80 -1.40 24.05
C SER A 72 -18.76 -2.29 25.29
N ILE A 73 -17.57 -2.53 25.85
CA ILE A 73 -17.38 -3.23 27.13
C ILE A 73 -18.07 -2.46 28.25
N LYS A 74 -17.86 -1.15 28.37
CA LYS A 74 -18.52 -0.31 29.38
C LYS A 74 -20.05 -0.29 29.20
N SER A 75 -20.55 -0.22 27.97
CA SER A 75 -21.98 -0.30 27.70
C SER A 75 -22.55 -1.69 27.99
N MET A 76 -21.75 -2.75 27.84
CA MET A 76 -22.12 -4.11 28.24
C MET A 76 -22.15 -4.26 29.76
N ASP A 77 -21.20 -3.67 30.48
CA ASP A 77 -21.19 -3.66 31.93
C ASP A 77 -22.38 -2.84 32.48
N GLU A 78 -22.70 -1.69 31.87
CA GLU A 78 -23.91 -0.91 32.20
C GLU A 78 -25.20 -1.67 31.85
N PHE A 79 -25.21 -2.37 30.70
CA PHE A 79 -26.31 -3.26 30.32
C PHE A 79 -26.47 -4.43 31.28
N HIS A 80 -25.37 -5.00 31.78
CA HIS A 80 -25.35 -6.07 32.79
C HIS A 80 -26.07 -5.63 34.06
N TYR A 81 -25.73 -4.47 34.61
CA TYR A 81 -26.40 -3.92 35.80
C TYR A 81 -27.91 -3.64 35.60
N SER A 82 -28.30 -3.30 34.37
CA SER A 82 -29.70 -3.05 34.01
C SER A 82 -30.49 -4.35 33.86
N GLN A 83 -29.93 -5.33 33.14
CA GLN A 83 -30.50 -6.66 32.96
C GLN A 83 -30.65 -7.37 34.30
N GLU A 84 -29.62 -7.37 35.14
CA GLU A 84 -29.64 -8.05 36.44
C GLU A 84 -30.84 -7.61 37.31
N ARG A 85 -31.09 -6.29 37.39
CA ARG A 85 -32.24 -5.74 38.12
C ARG A 85 -33.57 -6.15 37.49
N LYS A 86 -33.65 -6.10 36.16
CA LYS A 86 -34.87 -6.45 35.43
C LYS A 86 -35.22 -7.92 35.62
N THR A 87 -34.24 -8.80 35.50
CA THR A 87 -34.37 -10.25 35.67
C THR A 87 -34.81 -10.61 37.09
N ARG A 88 -34.19 -10.03 38.13
CA ARG A 88 -34.64 -10.21 39.52
C ARG A 88 -36.08 -9.74 39.75
N GLY A 89 -36.47 -8.61 39.13
CA GLY A 89 -37.83 -8.10 39.19
C GLY A 89 -38.85 -9.06 38.55
N MET A 90 -38.58 -9.47 37.30
CA MET A 90 -39.45 -10.38 36.55
C MET A 90 -39.61 -11.75 37.22
N LEU A 91 -38.53 -12.32 37.77
CA LEU A 91 -38.60 -13.60 38.50
C LEU A 91 -39.45 -13.50 39.77
N ARG A 92 -39.36 -12.38 40.50
CA ARG A 92 -40.16 -12.15 41.71
C ARG A 92 -41.65 -11.94 41.40
N GLU A 93 -41.96 -11.27 40.29
CA GLU A 93 -43.34 -11.09 39.81
C GLU A 93 -43.93 -12.38 39.23
N SER A 94 -43.14 -13.14 38.49
CA SER A 94 -43.58 -14.39 37.85
C SER A 94 -43.75 -15.53 38.85
N PHE A 95 -43.02 -15.50 39.98
CA PHE A 95 -43.06 -16.52 41.03
C PHE A 95 -43.28 -15.90 42.42
N PRO A 96 -44.46 -15.33 42.70
CA PRO A 96 -44.72 -14.56 43.93
C PRO A 96 -44.68 -15.41 45.22
N ASN A 97 -44.87 -16.72 45.11
CA ASN A 97 -44.90 -17.66 46.24
C ASN A 97 -43.66 -18.57 46.32
N ALA A 98 -42.63 -18.33 45.50
CA ALA A 98 -41.41 -19.14 45.53
C ALA A 98 -40.54 -18.80 46.76
N SER A 99 -39.89 -19.81 47.34
CA SER A 99 -38.90 -19.61 48.40
C SER A 99 -37.71 -18.80 47.87
N GLU A 100 -37.04 -18.05 48.74
CA GLU A 100 -35.87 -17.27 48.35
C GLU A 100 -34.76 -18.13 47.72
N GLU A 101 -34.59 -19.37 48.19
CA GLU A 101 -33.61 -20.30 47.61
C GLU A 101 -33.97 -20.68 46.17
N LYS A 102 -35.25 -20.93 45.88
CA LYS A 102 -35.71 -21.26 44.53
C LYS A 102 -35.56 -20.07 43.57
N LEU A 103 -35.85 -18.86 44.05
CA LEU A 103 -35.62 -17.63 43.28
C LEU A 103 -34.13 -17.41 42.99
N LYS A 104 -33.25 -17.67 43.97
CA LYS A 104 -31.79 -17.62 43.77
C LYS A 104 -31.31 -18.63 42.74
N GLN A 105 -31.84 -19.85 42.75
CA GLN A 105 -31.49 -20.87 41.76
C GLN A 105 -31.88 -20.46 40.34
N LEU A 106 -33.12 -20.00 40.13
CA LEU A 106 -33.59 -19.55 38.81
C LEU A 106 -32.80 -18.33 38.31
N PHE A 107 -32.51 -17.39 39.21
CA PHE A 107 -31.66 -16.25 38.87
C PHE A 107 -30.25 -16.69 38.48
N ASN A 108 -29.64 -17.64 39.21
CA ASN A 108 -28.31 -18.17 38.89
C ASN A 108 -28.26 -18.92 37.54
N GLU A 109 -29.37 -19.53 37.12
CA GLU A 109 -29.48 -20.21 35.83
C GLU A 109 -29.56 -19.21 34.67
N GLU A 110 -30.44 -18.21 34.76
CA GLU A 110 -30.55 -17.12 33.77
C GLU A 110 -29.25 -16.30 33.73
N GLU A 111 -28.76 -15.89 34.91
CA GLU A 111 -27.36 -16.02 35.32
C GLU A 111 -26.30 -16.34 34.28
N THR A 112 -26.16 -17.65 34.18
CA THR A 112 -25.15 -18.35 33.44
C THR A 112 -25.42 -18.23 31.94
N GLN A 113 -26.69 -18.30 31.52
CA GLN A 113 -27.06 -18.19 30.11
C GLN A 113 -26.71 -16.82 29.52
N TRP A 114 -26.99 -15.72 30.23
CA TRP A 114 -26.62 -14.40 29.70
C TRP A 114 -25.11 -14.22 29.66
N LYS A 115 -24.38 -14.70 30.67
CA LYS A 115 -22.91 -14.60 30.74
C LYS A 115 -22.27 -15.35 29.59
N GLU A 116 -22.79 -16.52 29.25
CA GLU A 116 -22.34 -17.28 28.08
C GLU A 116 -22.62 -16.54 26.77
N GLY A 117 -23.79 -15.93 26.61
CA GLY A 117 -24.14 -15.08 25.46
C GLY A 117 -23.20 -13.88 25.30
N GLU A 118 -22.96 -13.14 26.40
CA GLU A 118 -22.06 -11.99 26.41
C GLU A 118 -20.61 -12.39 26.11
N LEU A 119 -20.14 -13.47 26.71
CA LEU A 119 -18.79 -14.01 26.46
C LEU A 119 -18.64 -14.40 24.98
N THR A 120 -19.68 -14.98 24.39
CA THR A 120 -19.71 -15.33 22.97
C THR A 120 -19.62 -14.10 22.09
N GLN A 121 -20.39 -13.05 22.40
CA GLN A 121 -20.35 -11.77 21.67
C GLN A 121 -18.98 -11.09 21.79
N ARG A 122 -18.37 -11.08 22.99
CA ARG A 122 -17.00 -10.58 23.20
C ARG A 122 -15.99 -11.33 22.34
N LYS A 123 -16.08 -12.67 22.31
CA LYS A 123 -15.22 -13.53 21.49
C LYS A 123 -15.39 -13.26 20.00
N GLU A 124 -16.61 -13.00 19.54
CA GLU A 124 -16.90 -12.70 18.14
C GLU A 124 -16.30 -11.36 17.71
N LEU A 125 -16.46 -10.31 18.52
CA LEU A 125 -15.84 -9.00 18.28
C LEU A 125 -14.31 -9.07 18.24
N LEU A 126 -13.70 -9.83 19.16
CA LEU A 126 -12.25 -10.05 19.16
C LEU A 126 -11.78 -10.84 17.93
N ARG A 127 -12.58 -11.82 17.49
CA ARG A 127 -12.30 -12.60 16.29
C ARG A 127 -12.36 -11.73 15.04
N ASP A 128 -13.39 -10.90 14.90
CA ASP A 128 -13.53 -10.01 13.75
C ASP A 128 -12.37 -9.01 13.67
N HIS A 129 -11.99 -8.41 14.80
CA HIS A 129 -10.81 -7.55 14.87
C HIS A 129 -9.53 -8.26 14.40
N LYS A 130 -9.28 -9.47 14.92
CA LYS A 130 -8.11 -10.27 14.53
C LYS A 130 -8.13 -10.57 13.03
N ASN A 131 -9.29 -10.90 12.47
CA ASN A 131 -9.44 -11.17 11.05
C ASN A 131 -9.17 -9.93 10.20
N GLN A 132 -9.69 -8.75 10.58
CA GLN A 132 -9.44 -7.50 9.86
C GLN A 132 -7.95 -7.12 9.84
N VAL A 133 -7.25 -7.28 10.97
CA VAL A 133 -5.80 -7.05 11.03
C VAL A 133 -5.06 -8.02 10.12
N ILE A 134 -5.42 -9.31 10.13
CA ILE A 134 -4.83 -10.31 9.24
C ILE A 134 -5.07 -9.95 7.77
N TYR A 135 -6.32 -9.60 7.40
CA TYR A 135 -6.66 -9.21 6.03
C TYR A 135 -5.91 -7.96 5.58
N MET A 136 -5.72 -6.97 6.47
CA MET A 136 -4.92 -5.78 6.17
C MET A 136 -3.48 -6.17 5.83
N TRP A 137 -2.81 -6.97 6.67
CA TRP A 137 -1.42 -7.38 6.42
C TRP A 137 -1.27 -8.25 5.17
N LEU A 138 -2.20 -9.19 4.96
CA LEU A 138 -2.24 -9.99 3.73
C LEU A 138 -2.46 -9.11 2.50
N SER A 139 -3.33 -8.10 2.59
CA SER A 139 -3.59 -7.14 1.51
C SER A 139 -2.35 -6.32 1.17
N ILE A 140 -1.63 -5.80 2.17
CA ILE A 140 -0.39 -5.05 1.96
C ILE A 140 0.65 -5.93 1.28
N LEU A 141 0.85 -7.15 1.80
CA LEU A 141 1.84 -8.08 1.26
C LEU A 141 1.53 -8.46 -0.18
N PHE A 142 0.27 -8.82 -0.45
CA PHE A 142 -0.17 -9.24 -1.78
C PHE A 142 -0.12 -8.08 -2.79
N THR A 143 -0.61 -6.89 -2.44
CA THR A 143 -0.57 -5.73 -3.34
C THR A 143 0.85 -5.26 -3.59
N SER A 144 1.73 -5.26 -2.57
CA SER A 144 3.16 -4.96 -2.74
C SER A 144 3.83 -5.95 -3.68
N LEU A 145 3.50 -7.24 -3.56
CA LEU A 145 3.98 -8.28 -4.47
C LEU A 145 3.51 -8.01 -5.90
N CYS A 146 2.22 -7.80 -6.14
CA CYS A 146 1.66 -7.53 -7.46
C CYS A 146 2.27 -6.28 -8.13
N ILE A 147 2.36 -5.16 -7.41
CA ILE A 147 2.94 -3.92 -7.94
C ILE A 147 4.45 -4.10 -8.23
N SER A 148 5.18 -4.79 -7.34
CA SER A 148 6.61 -5.04 -7.56
C SER A 148 6.86 -5.95 -8.77
N LEU A 149 6.04 -6.97 -8.98
CA LEU A 149 6.09 -7.85 -10.16
C LEU A 149 5.81 -7.08 -11.45
N TYR A 150 4.82 -6.21 -11.46
CA TYR A 150 4.59 -5.29 -12.57
C TYR A 150 5.82 -4.40 -12.85
N GLY A 151 6.48 -3.93 -11.78
CA GLY A 151 7.69 -3.13 -11.85
C GLY A 151 8.95 -3.85 -12.38
N VAL A 152 8.97 -5.18 -12.45
CA VAL A 152 10.11 -5.95 -13.00
C VAL A 152 10.43 -5.52 -14.43
N ARG A 153 9.40 -5.22 -15.25
CA ARG A 153 9.59 -4.71 -16.61
C ARG A 153 10.35 -3.37 -16.62
N LEU A 154 10.05 -2.49 -15.66
CA LEU A 154 10.71 -1.19 -15.55
C LEU A 154 12.16 -1.35 -15.08
N ILE A 155 12.41 -2.23 -14.11
CA ILE A 155 13.76 -2.53 -13.60
C ILE A 155 14.62 -3.12 -14.71
N LYS A 156 14.08 -4.07 -15.49
CA LYS A 156 14.77 -4.62 -16.67
C LYS A 156 15.20 -3.51 -17.62
N ASN A 157 14.27 -2.65 -18.01
CA ASN A 157 14.56 -1.56 -18.95
C ASN A 157 15.58 -0.57 -18.37
N TYR A 158 15.52 -0.29 -17.08
CA TYR A 158 16.50 0.55 -16.39
C TYR A 158 17.91 -0.07 -16.39
N ILE A 159 18.04 -1.39 -16.16
CA ILE A 159 19.34 -2.08 -16.19
C ILE A 159 19.96 -2.01 -17.60
N ILE A 160 19.18 -2.28 -18.64
CA ILE A 160 19.58 -2.14 -20.05
C ILE A 160 20.05 -0.70 -20.30
N PHE A 161 19.23 0.28 -19.94
CA PHE A 161 19.55 1.70 -20.11
C PHE A 161 20.85 2.10 -19.38
N LYS A 162 21.01 1.64 -18.13
CA LYS A 162 22.16 1.97 -17.29
C LYS A 162 23.47 1.37 -17.81
N TYR A 163 23.46 0.11 -18.24
CA TYR A 163 24.69 -0.60 -18.59
C TYR A 163 25.05 -0.50 -20.08
N GLN A 164 24.07 -0.42 -20.99
CA GLN A 164 24.35 -0.43 -22.43
C GLN A 164 24.28 0.96 -23.07
N ILE A 165 23.38 1.82 -22.60
CA ILE A 165 23.08 3.10 -23.27
C ILE A 165 23.81 4.25 -22.61
N THR A 166 23.74 4.33 -21.28
CA THR A 166 24.34 5.42 -20.50
C THR A 166 25.82 5.64 -20.81
N PRO A 167 26.68 4.60 -20.91
CA PRO A 167 28.11 4.82 -21.21
C PRO A 167 28.37 5.36 -22.62
N LYS A 168 27.39 5.28 -23.52
CA LYS A 168 27.51 5.68 -24.94
C LYS A 168 26.95 7.08 -25.22
N LEU A 169 26.18 7.62 -24.28
CA LEU A 169 25.56 8.94 -24.39
C LEU A 169 26.32 9.97 -23.56
N GLU A 170 26.58 11.14 -24.13
CA GLU A 170 27.14 12.30 -23.42
C GLU A 170 26.19 12.78 -22.32
N THR A 171 24.87 12.70 -22.57
CA THR A 171 23.83 13.03 -21.59
C THR A 171 23.41 11.85 -20.71
N GLY A 172 24.06 10.68 -20.84
CA GLY A 172 23.68 9.46 -20.14
C GLY A 172 23.59 9.62 -18.62
N HIS A 173 24.60 10.25 -18.01
CA HIS A 173 24.62 10.46 -16.56
C HIS A 173 23.49 11.39 -16.09
N TYR A 174 23.20 12.41 -16.90
CA TYR A 174 22.09 13.33 -16.65
C TYR A 174 20.73 12.62 -16.76
N LEU A 175 20.55 11.75 -17.76
CA LEU A 175 19.36 10.92 -17.93
C LEU A 175 19.11 9.99 -16.75
N ILE A 176 20.14 9.30 -16.27
CA ILE A 176 20.02 8.46 -15.05
C ILE A 176 19.56 9.30 -13.86
N LYS A 177 20.16 10.48 -13.66
CA LYS A 177 19.76 11.37 -12.55
C LYS A 177 18.28 11.78 -12.66
N LYS A 178 17.78 12.03 -13.87
CA LYS A 178 16.37 12.34 -14.13
C LYS A 178 15.45 11.14 -13.91
N ILE A 179 15.85 9.94 -14.30
CA ILE A 179 15.10 8.70 -14.01
C ILE A 179 14.99 8.50 -12.50
N HIS A 180 16.07 8.70 -11.74
CA HIS A 180 16.01 8.62 -10.27
C HIS A 180 15.10 9.69 -9.66
N LEU A 181 15.16 10.94 -10.13
CA LEU A 181 14.28 12.01 -9.68
C LEU A 181 12.80 11.67 -9.96
N SER A 182 12.51 11.13 -11.15
CA SER A 182 11.19 10.63 -11.54
C SER A 182 10.71 9.52 -10.60
N ALA A 183 11.56 8.55 -10.28
CA ALA A 183 11.21 7.48 -9.36
C ALA A 183 10.93 8.01 -7.94
N ILE A 184 11.79 8.91 -7.43
CA ILE A 184 11.60 9.55 -6.13
C ILE A 184 10.27 10.31 -6.09
N LEU A 185 9.97 11.10 -7.13
CA LEU A 185 8.71 11.83 -7.23
C LEU A 185 7.51 10.87 -7.24
N CYS A 186 7.60 9.77 -7.99
CA CYS A 186 6.55 8.75 -8.03
C CYS A 186 6.26 8.18 -6.64
N PHE A 187 7.29 7.75 -5.92
CA PHE A 187 7.13 7.19 -4.58
C PHE A 187 6.71 8.23 -3.54
N ALA A 188 7.15 9.48 -3.68
CA ALA A 188 6.72 10.57 -2.81
C ALA A 188 5.22 10.86 -2.98
N VAL A 189 4.74 10.95 -4.23
CA VAL A 189 3.31 11.15 -4.51
C VAL A 189 2.50 9.93 -4.08
N PHE A 190 2.97 8.72 -4.38
CA PHE A 190 2.34 7.48 -3.95
C PHE A 190 2.21 7.40 -2.42
N GLY A 191 3.29 7.73 -1.70
CA GLY A 191 3.29 7.81 -0.24
C GLY A 191 2.31 8.86 0.27
N ALA A 192 2.36 10.09 -0.26
CA ALA A 192 1.44 11.14 0.15
C ALA A 192 -0.04 10.72 -0.04
N LEU A 193 -0.37 10.13 -1.19
CA LEU A 193 -1.72 9.60 -1.45
C LEU A 193 -2.08 8.46 -0.49
N ALA A 194 -1.16 7.53 -0.21
CA ALA A 194 -1.40 6.44 0.73
C ALA A 194 -1.69 6.96 2.15
N PHE A 195 -0.90 7.92 2.63
CA PHE A 195 -1.10 8.54 3.95
C PHE A 195 -2.41 9.33 4.06
N VAL A 196 -2.98 9.80 2.95
CA VAL A 196 -4.28 10.48 2.92
C VAL A 196 -5.43 9.48 2.80
N ILE A 197 -5.33 8.52 1.87
CA ILE A 197 -6.44 7.63 1.52
C ILE A 197 -6.65 6.52 2.56
N PHE A 198 -5.58 5.96 3.12
CA PHE A 198 -5.69 4.84 4.08
C PHE A 198 -6.47 5.22 5.35
N PRO A 199 -6.27 6.40 5.96
CA PRO A 199 -7.11 6.87 7.05
C PRO A 199 -8.57 7.09 6.70
N ILE A 200 -8.88 7.51 5.46
CA ILE A 200 -10.25 7.85 5.05
C ILE A 200 -11.11 6.60 4.86
N LEU A 201 -10.49 5.52 4.38
CA LEU A 201 -11.21 4.28 4.07
C LEU A 201 -11.19 3.29 5.23
N PRO A 202 -12.21 2.41 5.34
CA PRO A 202 -12.25 1.36 6.36
C PRO A 202 -11.02 0.45 6.28
N GLN A 203 -10.56 -0.05 7.43
CA GLN A 203 -9.39 -0.93 7.51
C GLN A 203 -9.48 -2.16 6.58
N GLY A 204 -10.66 -2.78 6.47
CA GLY A 204 -10.90 -3.91 5.56
C GLY A 204 -10.79 -3.56 4.07
N ALA A 205 -10.88 -2.28 3.71
CA ALA A 205 -10.77 -1.81 2.34
C ALA A 205 -9.33 -1.49 1.91
N THR A 206 -8.32 -1.75 2.75
CA THR A 206 -6.89 -1.47 2.47
C THR A 206 -6.45 -1.98 1.10
N PHE A 207 -6.96 -3.15 0.68
CA PHE A 207 -6.70 -3.70 -0.66
C PHE A 207 -7.13 -2.78 -1.80
N PHE A 208 -8.31 -2.15 -1.70
CA PHE A 208 -8.84 -1.26 -2.73
C PHE A 208 -8.27 0.15 -2.64
N SER A 209 -7.92 0.59 -1.42
CA SER A 209 -7.30 1.90 -1.16
C SER A 209 -6.01 2.11 -1.95
N ILE A 210 -5.30 1.05 -2.34
CA ILE A 210 -4.03 1.15 -3.07
C ILE A 210 -4.20 1.59 -4.53
N MET A 211 -5.33 1.28 -5.16
CA MET A 211 -5.57 1.54 -6.58
C MET A 211 -5.50 3.03 -6.91
N PRO A 212 -6.26 3.92 -6.24
CA PRO A 212 -6.15 5.36 -6.49
C PRO A 212 -4.77 5.92 -6.16
N CYS A 213 -4.08 5.39 -5.14
CA CYS A 213 -2.70 5.79 -4.82
C CYS A 213 -1.74 5.47 -5.97
N PHE A 214 -1.81 4.25 -6.49
CA PHE A 214 -0.93 3.76 -7.54
C PHE A 214 -1.17 4.49 -8.88
N PHE A 215 -2.42 4.53 -9.35
CA PHE A 215 -2.75 5.21 -10.60
C PHE A 215 -2.55 6.72 -10.49
N GLY A 216 -2.93 7.33 -9.36
CA GLY A 216 -2.71 8.74 -9.09
C GLY A 216 -1.23 9.12 -9.14
N ALA A 217 -0.36 8.34 -8.51
CA ALA A 217 1.08 8.56 -8.55
C ALA A 217 1.65 8.47 -9.96
N ILE A 218 1.22 7.49 -10.75
CA ILE A 218 1.65 7.35 -12.16
C ILE A 218 1.21 8.55 -12.98
N ILE A 219 -0.05 8.99 -12.86
CA ILE A 219 -0.60 10.10 -13.63
C ILE A 219 0.13 11.41 -13.29
N VAL A 220 0.22 11.75 -12.00
CA VAL A 220 0.87 12.98 -11.53
C VAL A 220 2.33 13.01 -11.97
N THR A 221 3.04 11.89 -11.80
CA THR A 221 4.45 11.79 -12.17
C THR A 221 4.65 11.88 -13.67
N SER A 222 3.79 11.25 -14.47
CA SER A 222 3.83 11.33 -15.93
C SER A 222 3.66 12.77 -16.42
N ILE A 223 2.69 13.51 -15.86
CA ILE A 223 2.48 14.94 -16.19
C ILE A 223 3.73 15.75 -15.82
N ALA A 224 4.24 15.60 -14.59
CA ALA A 224 5.41 16.35 -14.13
C ALA A 224 6.65 16.10 -15.01
N ILE A 225 6.91 14.84 -15.37
CA ILE A 225 8.02 14.46 -16.24
C ILE A 225 7.81 15.01 -17.65
N ASN A 226 6.60 14.93 -18.20
CA ASN A 226 6.33 15.45 -19.54
C ASN A 226 6.52 16.97 -19.62
N MET A 227 6.12 17.70 -18.57
CA MET A 227 6.38 19.14 -18.46
C MET A 227 7.88 19.45 -18.38
N GLU A 228 8.61 18.71 -17.55
CA GLU A 228 10.06 18.91 -17.40
C GLU A 228 10.84 18.51 -18.66
N ALA A 229 10.48 17.39 -19.28
CA ALA A 229 11.09 16.92 -20.52
C ALA A 229 10.82 17.87 -21.69
N SER A 230 9.61 18.46 -21.75
CA SER A 230 9.26 19.46 -22.77
C SER A 230 10.02 20.76 -22.56
N ARG A 231 10.19 21.22 -21.30
CA ARG A 231 10.99 22.40 -20.96
C ARG A 231 12.45 22.26 -21.39
N ILE A 232 13.02 21.07 -21.31
CA ILE A 232 14.46 20.82 -21.53
C ILE A 232 14.72 20.28 -22.96
N GLY A 233 13.68 19.93 -23.72
CA GLY A 233 13.77 19.35 -25.07
C GLY A 233 14.09 17.84 -25.09
N MET A 234 14.19 17.20 -23.92
CA MET A 234 14.51 15.78 -23.76
C MET A 234 13.44 14.83 -24.31
N SER A 235 12.23 15.35 -24.57
CA SER A 235 11.14 14.59 -25.20
C SER A 235 11.56 14.03 -26.57
N VAL A 236 12.37 14.76 -27.33
CA VAL A 236 12.88 14.33 -28.64
C VAL A 236 13.85 13.16 -28.50
N LEU A 237 14.77 13.22 -27.52
CA LEU A 237 15.73 12.17 -27.25
C LEU A 237 15.03 10.89 -26.74
N SER A 238 14.10 11.04 -25.79
CA SER A 238 13.31 9.93 -25.25
C SER A 238 12.49 9.25 -26.34
N LYS A 239 11.88 10.03 -27.24
CA LYS A 239 11.12 9.51 -28.38
C LYS A 239 12.02 8.79 -29.39
N ALA A 240 13.21 9.32 -29.69
CA ALA A 240 14.18 8.67 -30.55
C ALA A 240 14.65 7.33 -29.97
N LEU A 241 14.93 7.29 -28.67
CA LEU A 241 15.32 6.07 -27.95
C LEU A 241 14.19 5.03 -27.95
N SER A 242 12.95 5.47 -27.68
CA SER A 242 11.78 4.59 -27.72
C SER A 242 11.54 4.01 -29.11
N ASN A 243 11.69 4.82 -30.16
CA ASN A 243 11.53 4.37 -31.54
C ASN A 243 12.61 3.37 -31.96
N PHE A 244 13.85 3.55 -31.48
CA PHE A 244 14.93 2.58 -31.71
C PHE A 244 14.57 1.20 -31.14
N PHE A 245 14.15 1.13 -29.88
CA PHE A 245 13.74 -0.14 -29.25
C PHE A 245 12.46 -0.73 -29.83
N HIS A 246 11.56 0.09 -30.38
CA HIS A 246 10.38 -0.41 -31.09
C HIS A 246 10.77 -1.04 -32.42
N LYS A 247 11.63 -0.37 -33.21
CA LYS A 247 12.14 -0.91 -34.48
C LYS A 247 12.95 -2.19 -34.29
N GLU A 248 13.76 -2.28 -33.24
CA GLU A 248 14.52 -3.50 -32.92
C GLU A 248 13.59 -4.67 -32.56
N LYS A 249 12.45 -4.40 -31.91
CA LYS A 249 11.43 -5.42 -31.61
C LYS A 249 10.58 -5.86 -32.79
N GLU A 250 10.38 -4.98 -33.77
CA GLU A 250 9.62 -5.26 -35.01
C GLU A 250 10.52 -5.78 -36.14
N GLY A 251 11.84 -5.71 -35.98
CA GLY A 251 12.86 -6.17 -36.93
C GLY A 251 13.35 -7.61 -36.72
N VAL A 252 12.56 -8.43 -36.01
CA VAL A 252 12.68 -9.90 -35.96
C VAL A 252 11.41 -10.51 -36.56
#